data_AF-A0A329CTY5-F1
#
_entry.id   AF-A0A329CTY5-F1
#
_cell.length_a   1.000
_cell.length_b   1.000
_cell.length_c   1.000
_cell.angle_alpha   90.00
_cell.angle_beta   90.00
_cell.angle_gamma   90.00
#
_symmetry.space_group_name_H-M   'P 1'
#
loop_
_entity.id
_entity.type
_entity.pdbx_description
1 polymer ?
#
loop_
_entity_poly.entity_id
_entity_poly.type
_entity_poly.pdbx_seq_one_letter_code
_entity_poly.pdbx_strand_id
1 'polypeptide(L)'
;MAKVSFTAARVNGHTCPAGKSQAFLWDSKATGLGLRATAAGAKAYIFQGKIHGKTVRVTIGDPRNWGIDDAQEEARRLQRLVDKGIDPRERRAEEQASHAARQAERLRQDTTVKDAWQEYVRYLRTKTASKSKRPRSERYINEHSSYASPGGEPKKRGKGKTLPGKGWLSGPAPAKTGHEVTLKL
;
A
#
# COMPACT_ATOMS: atom_id res chain seq x y z
N MET A 1 27.61 -18.06 22.09
CA MET A 1 26.18 -18.12 22.50
C MET A 1 25.69 -19.53 22.25
N ALA A 2 25.03 -20.15 23.22
CA ALA A 2 24.46 -21.49 23.05
C ALA A 2 23.33 -21.45 22.01
N LYS A 3 23.34 -22.38 21.06
CA LYS A 3 22.27 -22.61 20.09
C LYS A 3 21.45 -23.80 20.58
N VAL A 4 20.13 -23.72 20.47
CA VAL A 4 19.22 -24.81 20.89
C VAL A 4 18.23 -25.09 19.79
N SER A 5 17.81 -26.35 19.62
CA SER A 5 16.72 -26.65 18.68
C SER A 5 15.43 -26.02 19.17
N PHE A 6 14.77 -25.27 18.29
CA PHE A 6 13.43 -24.74 18.56
C PHE A 6 12.43 -25.88 18.70
N THR A 7 11.54 -25.72 19.67
CA THR A 7 10.38 -26.58 19.94
C THR A 7 9.26 -25.66 20.42
N ALA A 8 8.01 -26.06 20.24
CA ALA A 8 6.87 -25.25 20.66
C ALA A 8 6.96 -24.84 22.14
N ALA A 9 7.35 -25.79 23.01
CA ALA A 9 7.55 -25.54 24.44
C ALA A 9 8.65 -24.48 24.70
N ARG A 10 9.79 -24.56 24.03
CA ARG A 10 10.88 -23.58 24.20
C ARG A 10 10.50 -22.20 23.67
N VAL A 11 9.85 -22.13 22.52
CA VAL A 11 9.39 -20.88 21.92
C VAL A 11 8.36 -20.20 22.83
N ASN A 12 7.37 -20.97 23.29
CA ASN A 12 6.31 -20.47 24.16
C ASN A 12 6.80 -20.16 25.59
N GLY A 13 7.80 -20.88 26.08
CA GLY A 13 8.40 -20.66 27.40
C GLY A 13 9.46 -19.57 27.44
N HIS A 14 10.04 -19.15 26.31
CA HIS A 14 11.12 -18.15 26.31
C HIS A 14 10.60 -16.76 26.72
N THR A 15 11.17 -16.17 27.75
CA THR A 15 10.80 -14.84 28.25
C THR A 15 12.02 -13.95 28.36
N CYS A 16 11.78 -12.64 28.42
CA CYS A 16 12.83 -11.68 28.71
C CYS A 16 13.11 -11.67 30.22
N PRO A 17 14.35 -11.90 30.68
CA PRO A 17 14.70 -11.78 32.10
C PRO A 17 14.41 -10.38 32.64
N ALA A 18 14.08 -10.30 33.93
CA ALA A 18 13.87 -9.04 34.62
C ALA A 18 15.12 -8.13 34.48
N GLY A 19 14.89 -6.84 34.24
CA GLY A 19 15.96 -5.85 34.05
C GLY A 19 16.58 -5.80 32.65
N LYS A 20 16.15 -6.64 31.70
CA LYS A 20 16.55 -6.55 30.28
C LYS A 20 15.38 -6.07 29.42
N SER A 21 15.68 -5.30 28.38
CA SER A 21 14.67 -4.85 27.42
C SER A 21 14.26 -5.95 26.44
N GLN A 22 15.22 -6.81 26.06
CA GLN A 22 15.03 -7.91 25.11
C GLN A 22 15.94 -9.09 25.44
N ALA A 23 15.48 -10.30 25.12
CA ALA A 23 16.24 -11.54 25.15
C ALA A 23 16.17 -12.25 23.80
N PHE A 24 17.20 -13.03 23.51
CA PHE A 24 17.32 -13.78 22.26
C PHE A 24 17.60 -15.24 22.55
N LEU A 25 16.89 -16.11 21.85
CA LEU A 25 17.15 -17.55 21.76
C LEU A 25 17.55 -17.88 20.33
N TRP A 26 18.62 -18.62 20.11
CA TRP A 26 19.09 -18.96 18.75
C TRP A 26 18.81 -20.41 18.42
N ASP A 27 18.31 -20.65 17.21
CA ASP A 27 18.03 -22.00 16.73
C ASP A 27 19.33 -22.72 16.34
N SER A 28 19.37 -24.04 16.55
CA SER A 28 20.49 -24.87 16.12
C SER A 28 20.31 -25.47 14.72
N LYS A 29 19.07 -25.57 14.20
CA LYS A 29 18.76 -26.20 12.92
C LYS A 29 18.84 -25.23 11.73
N ALA A 30 18.58 -23.95 11.95
CA ALA A 30 18.68 -22.89 10.96
C ALA A 30 19.67 -21.81 11.41
N THR A 31 20.76 -21.66 10.66
CA THR A 31 21.77 -20.63 10.93
C THR A 31 21.16 -19.23 10.84
N GLY A 32 21.45 -18.41 11.84
CA GLY A 32 20.96 -17.03 11.90
C GLY A 32 19.50 -16.89 12.31
N LEU A 33 18.75 -17.98 12.51
CA LEU A 33 17.40 -17.92 13.08
C LEU A 33 17.46 -17.72 14.59
N GLY A 34 16.72 -16.74 15.08
CA GLY A 34 16.53 -16.46 16.49
C GLY A 34 15.09 -16.14 16.84
N LEU A 35 14.74 -16.26 18.11
CA LEU A 35 13.50 -15.79 18.71
C LEU A 35 13.86 -14.65 19.63
N ARG A 36 13.27 -13.47 19.38
CA ARG A 36 13.38 -12.31 20.24
C ARG A 36 12.17 -12.25 21.15
N ALA A 37 12.38 -12.16 22.46
CA ALA A 37 11.36 -11.81 23.45
C ALA A 37 11.62 -10.40 23.99
N THR A 38 10.60 -9.55 24.08
CA THR A 38 10.69 -8.21 24.70
C THR A 38 10.30 -8.28 26.18
N ALA A 39 10.64 -7.24 26.95
CA ALA A 39 10.21 -7.09 28.35
C ALA A 39 8.68 -7.13 28.52
N ALA A 40 7.94 -6.64 27.51
CA ALA A 40 6.47 -6.68 27.48
C ALA A 40 5.90 -8.08 27.13
N GLY A 41 6.76 -9.08 26.91
CA GLY A 41 6.34 -10.45 26.57
C GLY A 41 6.06 -10.70 25.09
N ALA A 42 6.21 -9.70 24.22
CA ALA A 42 6.05 -9.88 22.78
C ALA A 42 7.19 -10.73 22.21
N LYS A 43 6.87 -11.67 21.32
CA LYS A 43 7.84 -12.58 20.70
C LYS A 43 7.83 -12.43 19.19
N ALA A 44 9.00 -12.54 18.58
CA ALA A 44 9.11 -12.58 17.13
C ALA A 44 10.32 -13.41 16.69
N TYR A 45 10.13 -14.21 15.65
CA TYR A 45 11.24 -14.80 14.91
C TYR A 45 12.01 -13.71 14.18
N ILE A 46 13.32 -13.78 14.29
CA ILE A 46 14.27 -12.89 13.65
C ILE A 46 15.31 -13.71 12.90
N PHE A 47 15.79 -13.17 11.80
CA PHE A 47 17.00 -13.61 11.13
C PHE A 47 18.11 -12.60 11.42
N GLN A 48 19.31 -13.09 11.68
CA GLN A 48 20.52 -12.28 11.79
C GLN A 48 21.64 -12.90 10.96
N GLY A 49 22.10 -12.15 9.97
CA GLY A 49 23.23 -12.50 9.11
C GLY A 49 24.29 -11.40 9.07
N LYS A 50 25.35 -11.61 8.29
CA LYS A 50 26.37 -10.60 8.00
C LYS A 50 26.51 -10.42 6.50
N ILE A 51 26.43 -9.19 6.03
CA ILE A 51 26.63 -8.81 4.61
C ILE A 51 27.68 -7.70 4.60
N HIS A 52 28.74 -7.84 3.79
CA HIS A 52 29.83 -6.85 3.69
C HIS A 52 30.39 -6.40 5.06
N GLY A 53 30.57 -7.34 6.00
CA GLY A 53 31.04 -7.06 7.36
C GLY A 53 30.02 -6.42 8.30
N LYS A 54 28.85 -6.00 7.80
CA LYS A 54 27.76 -5.40 8.59
C LYS A 54 26.76 -6.47 9.03
N THR A 55 26.29 -6.37 10.27
CA THR A 55 25.25 -7.29 10.78
C THR A 55 23.88 -6.82 10.32
N VAL A 56 23.16 -7.67 9.59
CA VAL A 56 21.81 -7.41 9.13
C VAL A 56 20.85 -8.24 9.97
N ARG A 57 19.83 -7.58 10.53
CA ARG A 57 18.76 -8.22 11.29
C ARG A 57 17.41 -7.97 10.65
N VAL A 58 16.63 -9.02 10.45
CA VAL A 58 15.35 -8.97 9.77
C VAL A 58 14.32 -9.68 10.63
N THR A 59 13.16 -9.06 10.85
CA THR A 59 12.04 -9.75 11.48
C THR A 59 11.36 -10.65 10.45
N ILE A 60 11.16 -11.91 10.83
CA ILE A 60 10.41 -12.91 10.05
C ILE A 60 8.92 -12.78 10.38
N GLY A 61 8.54 -12.97 11.65
CA GLY A 61 7.15 -12.89 12.07
C GLY A 61 6.90 -13.30 13.51
N ASP A 62 5.63 -13.24 13.94
CA ASP A 62 5.19 -13.66 15.27
C ASP A 62 5.04 -15.20 15.34
N PRO A 63 5.56 -15.88 16.39
CA PRO A 63 5.43 -17.32 16.56
C PRO A 63 3.98 -17.84 16.68
N ARG A 64 2.99 -16.97 16.87
CA ARG A 64 1.55 -17.32 16.81
C ARG A 64 1.07 -17.58 15.38
N ASN A 65 1.69 -16.92 14.41
CA ASN A 65 1.29 -16.99 12.99
C ASN A 65 2.30 -17.78 12.15
N TRP A 66 3.51 -17.96 12.65
CA TRP A 66 4.60 -18.66 11.95
C TRP A 66 4.92 -19.98 12.65
N GLY A 67 4.83 -21.08 11.91
CA GLY A 67 5.35 -22.37 12.36
C GLY A 67 6.87 -22.31 12.55
N ILE A 68 7.41 -23.21 13.39
CA ILE A 68 8.87 -23.33 13.56
C ILE A 68 9.52 -23.74 12.24
N ASP A 69 8.91 -24.67 11.51
CA ASP A 69 9.43 -25.17 10.24
C ASP A 69 9.42 -24.06 9.17
N ASP A 70 8.32 -23.30 9.08
CA ASP A 70 8.21 -22.13 8.19
C ASP A 70 9.28 -21.07 8.52
N ALA A 71 9.49 -20.79 9.81
CA ALA A 71 10.51 -19.86 10.25
C ALA A 71 11.93 -20.35 9.92
N GLN A 72 12.19 -21.65 9.98
CA GLN A 72 13.46 -22.25 9.56
C GLN A 72 13.65 -22.17 8.05
N GLU A 73 12.62 -22.45 7.25
CA GLU A 73 12.68 -22.33 5.80
C GLU A 73 12.95 -20.88 5.38
N GLU A 74 12.22 -19.94 5.97
CA GLU A 74 12.40 -18.51 5.67
C GLU A 74 13.78 -18.01 6.11
N ALA A 75 14.30 -18.47 7.25
CA ALA A 75 15.68 -18.16 7.66
C ALA A 75 16.71 -18.70 6.65
N ARG A 76 16.53 -19.92 6.12
CA ARG A 76 17.40 -20.46 5.06
C ARG A 76 17.28 -19.64 3.77
N ARG A 77 16.08 -19.18 3.42
CA ARG A 77 15.86 -18.30 2.27
C ARG A 77 16.60 -16.97 2.43
N LEU A 78 16.48 -16.35 3.61
CA LEU A 78 17.17 -15.09 3.94
C LEU A 78 18.69 -15.28 3.97
N GLN A 79 19.19 -16.40 4.50
CA GLN A 79 20.62 -16.72 4.46
C GLN A 79 21.13 -16.79 3.02
N ARG A 80 20.41 -17.46 2.10
CA ARG A 80 20.80 -17.51 0.68
C ARG A 80 20.84 -16.13 0.01
N LEU A 81 20.00 -15.18 0.43
CA LEU A 81 20.05 -13.81 -0.07
C LEU A 81 21.30 -13.09 0.43
N VAL A 82 21.59 -13.24 1.72
CA VAL A 82 22.80 -12.70 2.35
C VAL A 82 24.07 -13.26 1.71
N ASP A 83 24.11 -14.56 1.43
CA ASP A 83 25.24 -15.22 0.77
C ASP A 83 25.47 -14.69 -0.66
N LYS A 84 24.40 -14.23 -1.32
CA LYS A 84 24.46 -13.56 -2.63
C LYS A 84 24.79 -12.07 -2.54
N GLY A 85 25.03 -11.53 -1.34
CA GLY A 85 25.28 -10.10 -1.11
C GLY A 85 24.03 -9.22 -1.20
N ILE A 86 22.84 -9.80 -1.25
CA ILE A 86 21.58 -9.05 -1.38
C ILE A 86 21.04 -8.76 0.03
N ASP A 87 20.91 -7.48 0.40
CA ASP A 87 20.26 -7.10 1.66
C ASP A 87 18.73 -7.31 1.57
N PRO A 88 18.14 -8.19 2.40
CA PRO A 88 16.69 -8.40 2.40
C PRO A 88 15.88 -7.15 2.74
N ARG A 89 16.45 -6.17 3.43
CA ARG A 89 15.80 -4.89 3.74
C ARG A 89 15.65 -4.03 2.49
N GLU A 90 16.68 -3.96 1.65
CA GLU A 90 16.67 -3.24 0.39
C GLU A 90 15.67 -3.88 -0.57
N ARG A 91 15.67 -5.22 -0.68
CA ARG A 91 14.68 -5.95 -1.49
C ARG A 91 13.24 -5.68 -1.08
N ARG A 92 12.94 -5.68 0.22
CA ARG A 92 11.59 -5.35 0.71
C ARG A 92 11.21 -3.91 0.41
N ALA A 93 12.15 -2.97 0.54
CA ALA A 93 11.91 -1.57 0.21
C ALA A 93 11.63 -1.38 -1.28
N GLU A 94 12.36 -2.07 -2.15
CA GLU A 94 12.18 -2.04 -3.60
C GLU A 94 10.82 -2.64 -4.02
N GLU A 95 10.43 -3.78 -3.42
CA GLU A 95 9.11 -4.38 -3.65
C GLU A 95 7.97 -3.46 -3.22
N GLN A 96 8.09 -2.80 -2.06
CA GLN A 96 7.12 -1.83 -1.57
C GLN A 96 7.03 -0.61 -2.49
N ALA A 97 8.17 -0.07 -2.94
CA ALA A 97 8.23 1.05 -3.87
C ALA A 97 7.58 0.68 -5.22
N SER A 98 7.86 -0.51 -5.75
CA SER A 98 7.25 -1.02 -6.98
C SER A 98 5.73 -1.21 -6.85
N HIS A 99 5.25 -1.73 -5.72
CA HIS A 99 3.82 -1.82 -5.47
C HIS A 99 3.18 -0.44 -5.36
N ALA A 100 3.77 0.49 -4.61
CA ALA A 100 3.28 1.86 -4.49
C ALA A 100 3.24 2.58 -5.85
N ALA A 101 4.27 2.41 -6.68
CA ALA A 101 4.31 2.94 -8.04
C ALA A 101 3.19 2.38 -8.92
N ARG A 102 2.94 1.06 -8.87
CA ARG A 102 1.83 0.42 -9.59
C ARG A 102 0.47 0.94 -9.12
N GLN A 103 0.28 1.14 -7.82
CA GLN A 103 -0.96 1.71 -7.28
C GLN A 103 -1.14 3.17 -7.69
N ALA A 104 -0.09 3.98 -7.65
CA ALA A 104 -0.12 5.36 -8.12
C ALA A 104 -0.44 5.46 -9.62
N GLU A 105 0.09 4.54 -10.42
CA GLU A 105 -0.19 4.49 -11.86
C GLU A 105 -1.62 4.07 -12.16
N ARG A 106 -2.15 3.06 -11.45
CA ARG A 106 -3.57 2.70 -11.54
C ARG A 106 -4.46 3.88 -11.18
N LEU A 107 -4.17 4.55 -10.06
CA LEU A 107 -4.93 5.72 -9.65
C LEU A 107 -4.85 6.84 -10.70
N ARG A 108 -3.69 7.06 -11.33
CA ARG A 108 -3.55 8.02 -12.43
C ARG A 108 -4.42 7.67 -13.65
N GLN A 109 -4.49 6.38 -14.00
CA GLN A 109 -5.29 5.92 -15.15
C GLN A 109 -6.79 5.95 -14.87
N ASP A 110 -7.19 5.63 -13.63
CA ASP A 110 -8.60 5.57 -13.22
C ASP A 110 -9.17 6.93 -12.83
N THR A 111 -8.34 7.91 -12.45
CA THR A 111 -8.82 9.26 -12.09
C THR A 111 -9.26 10.00 -13.34
N THR A 112 -10.57 10.22 -13.47
CA THR A 112 -11.10 10.99 -14.58
C THR A 112 -11.04 12.50 -14.31
N VAL A 113 -11.11 13.31 -15.37
CA VAL A 113 -11.28 14.77 -15.25
C VAL A 113 -12.50 15.14 -14.41
N LYS A 114 -13.55 14.31 -14.46
CA LYS A 114 -14.77 14.47 -13.67
C LYS A 114 -14.48 14.32 -12.18
N ASP A 115 -13.69 13.34 -11.77
CA ASP A 115 -13.35 13.09 -10.36
C ASP A 115 -12.48 14.23 -9.79
N ALA A 116 -11.47 14.65 -10.55
CA ALA A 116 -10.64 15.80 -10.19
C ALA A 116 -11.48 17.09 -10.06
N TRP A 117 -12.46 17.29 -10.95
CA TRP A 117 -13.35 18.44 -10.90
C TRP A 117 -14.32 18.39 -9.70
N GLN A 118 -14.82 17.21 -9.34
CA GLN A 118 -15.64 17.03 -8.15
C GLN A 118 -14.88 17.33 -6.86
N GLU A 119 -13.62 16.90 -6.74
CA GLU A 119 -12.77 17.24 -5.61
C GLU A 119 -12.45 18.74 -5.55
N TYR A 120 -12.25 19.38 -6.70
CA TYR A 120 -12.11 20.84 -6.76
C TYR A 120 -13.38 21.56 -6.27
N VAL A 121 -14.56 21.09 -6.65
CA VAL A 121 -15.83 21.63 -6.14
C VAL A 121 -15.96 21.43 -4.63
N ARG A 122 -15.56 20.27 -4.09
CA ARG A 122 -15.52 20.03 -2.63
C ARG A 122 -14.57 21.01 -1.93
N TYR A 123 -13.37 21.21 -2.49
CA TYR A 123 -12.43 22.19 -1.99
C TYR A 123 -13.03 23.62 -1.97
N LEU A 124 -13.71 24.03 -3.05
CA LEU A 124 -14.37 25.33 -3.13
C LEU A 124 -15.44 25.56 -2.04
N ARG A 125 -16.10 24.50 -1.56
CA ARG A 125 -17.07 24.59 -0.45
C ARG A 125 -16.38 24.92 0.89
N THR A 126 -15.11 24.54 1.06
CA THR A 126 -14.35 24.81 2.29
C THR A 126 -13.70 26.20 2.33
N LYS A 127 -13.59 26.87 1.18
CA LYS A 127 -12.92 28.16 1.07
C LYS A 127 -13.90 29.33 1.02
N THR A 128 -13.50 30.43 1.65
CA THR A 128 -14.19 31.72 1.51
C THR A 128 -13.72 32.46 0.27
N ALA A 129 -14.61 33.25 -0.33
CA ALA A 129 -14.29 34.04 -1.52
C ALA A 129 -13.29 35.14 -1.17
N SER A 130 -12.22 35.28 -1.97
CA SER A 130 -11.16 36.27 -1.69
C SER A 130 -11.68 37.70 -1.58
N LYS A 131 -12.62 38.11 -2.45
CA LYS A 131 -13.22 39.45 -2.47
C LYS A 131 -14.26 39.69 -1.37
N SER A 132 -15.20 38.78 -1.18
CA SER A 132 -16.31 39.01 -0.23
C SER A 132 -16.04 38.45 1.17
N LYS A 133 -14.96 37.66 1.35
CA LYS A 133 -14.59 36.94 2.59
C LYS A 133 -15.69 36.03 3.16
N ARG A 134 -16.76 35.78 2.40
CA ARG A 134 -17.88 34.91 2.76
C ARG A 134 -17.71 33.52 2.14
N PRO A 135 -18.34 32.47 2.70
CA PRO A 135 -18.43 31.18 2.03
C PRO A 135 -18.98 31.32 0.61
N ARG A 136 -18.56 30.42 -0.29
CA ARG A 136 -19.09 30.41 -1.67
C ARG A 136 -20.59 30.12 -1.63
N SER A 137 -21.37 30.88 -2.40
CA SER A 137 -22.81 30.68 -2.47
C SER A 137 -23.14 29.32 -3.11
N GLU A 138 -24.25 28.71 -2.71
CA GLU A 138 -24.69 27.44 -3.28
C GLU A 138 -24.87 27.51 -4.79
N ARG A 139 -25.38 28.64 -5.31
CA ARG A 139 -25.50 28.87 -6.75
C ARG A 139 -24.16 28.75 -7.46
N TYR A 140 -23.10 29.36 -6.91
CA TYR A 140 -21.75 29.31 -7.48
C TYR A 140 -21.19 27.87 -7.48
N ILE A 141 -21.39 27.13 -6.39
CA ILE A 141 -20.98 25.74 -6.26
C ILE A 141 -21.74 24.83 -7.22
N ASN A 142 -23.05 25.05 -7.39
CA ASN A 142 -23.90 24.27 -8.30
C ASN A 142 -23.54 24.54 -9.76
N GLU A 143 -23.19 25.77 -10.11
CA GLU A 143 -22.66 26.12 -11.43
C GLU A 143 -21.32 25.43 -11.70
N HIS A 144 -20.43 25.37 -10.70
CA HIS A 144 -19.19 24.61 -10.86
C HIS A 144 -19.47 23.11 -10.97
N SER A 145 -20.45 22.59 -10.24
CA SER A 145 -20.86 21.18 -10.34
C SER A 145 -21.42 20.83 -11.74
N SER A 146 -22.06 21.78 -12.43
CA SER A 146 -22.63 21.54 -13.76
C SER A 146 -21.58 21.53 -14.89
N TYR A 147 -20.41 22.17 -14.70
CA TYR A 147 -19.34 22.19 -15.72
C TYR A 147 -18.73 20.80 -16.02
N ALA A 148 -18.83 19.84 -15.12
CA ALA A 148 -18.41 18.44 -15.31
C ALA A 148 -19.57 17.48 -15.63
N SER A 149 -20.76 18.00 -15.96
CA SER A 149 -21.86 17.15 -16.41
C SER A 149 -21.65 16.70 -17.86
N PRO A 150 -21.92 15.42 -18.19
CA PRO A 150 -21.82 14.87 -19.54
C PRO A 150 -22.78 15.51 -20.56
N GLY A 151 -23.73 16.32 -20.11
CA GLY A 151 -24.87 16.75 -20.90
C GLY A 151 -25.85 15.59 -21.14
N GLY A 152 -26.94 15.85 -21.85
CA GLY A 152 -27.94 14.83 -22.20
C GLY A 152 -29.21 14.82 -21.35
N GLU A 153 -29.21 15.51 -20.20
CA GLU A 153 -30.40 15.70 -19.37
C GLU A 153 -31.41 16.64 -20.05
N PRO A 154 -32.74 16.44 -19.90
CA PRO A 154 -33.75 17.35 -20.41
C PRO A 154 -33.57 18.77 -19.86
N LYS A 155 -33.66 19.79 -20.73
CA LYS A 155 -33.56 21.19 -20.29
C LYS A 155 -34.74 21.55 -19.36
N LYS A 156 -34.42 22.18 -18.23
CA LYS A 156 -35.43 22.68 -17.26
C LYS A 156 -36.30 23.81 -17.84
N ARG A 157 -35.86 24.48 -18.91
CA ARG A 157 -36.62 25.48 -19.69
C ARG A 157 -36.31 25.32 -21.18
N GLY A 158 -37.36 25.25 -22.02
CA GLY A 158 -37.25 25.07 -23.46
C GLY A 158 -37.19 23.61 -23.92
N LYS A 159 -37.22 23.38 -25.24
CA LYS A 159 -37.15 22.03 -25.84
C LYS A 159 -35.70 21.57 -26.00
N GLY A 160 -35.45 20.27 -25.81
CA GLY A 160 -34.15 19.62 -26.09
C GLY A 160 -33.33 19.22 -24.85
N LYS A 161 -32.19 18.57 -25.11
CA LYS A 161 -31.24 18.11 -24.08
C LYS A 161 -30.22 19.19 -23.73
N THR A 162 -29.68 19.14 -22.52
CA THR A 162 -28.58 19.98 -22.04
C THR A 162 -27.31 19.66 -22.81
N LEU A 163 -26.59 20.71 -23.20
CA LEU A 163 -25.27 20.54 -23.80
C LEU A 163 -24.28 20.13 -22.70
N PRO A 164 -23.23 19.37 -23.04
CA PRO A 164 -22.16 19.10 -22.09
C PRO A 164 -21.55 20.40 -21.55
N GLY A 165 -21.15 20.40 -20.28
CA GLY A 165 -20.48 21.55 -19.69
C GLY A 165 -19.20 21.90 -20.46
N LYS A 166 -18.81 23.18 -20.47
CA LYS A 166 -17.63 23.66 -21.23
C LYS A 166 -16.32 22.92 -20.86
N GLY A 167 -16.24 22.33 -19.66
CA GLY A 167 -15.13 21.49 -19.20
C GLY A 167 -15.23 19.99 -19.53
N TRP A 168 -16.40 19.48 -19.93
CA TRP A 168 -16.59 18.08 -20.34
C TRP A 168 -16.00 17.77 -21.73
N LEU A 169 -15.94 18.78 -22.62
CA LEU A 169 -15.43 18.62 -23.99
C LEU A 169 -13.91 18.36 -24.08
N SER A 170 -13.18 18.37 -22.95
CA SER A 170 -11.72 18.18 -22.90
C SER A 170 -11.26 16.87 -22.25
N GLY A 171 -12.18 15.95 -21.92
CA GLY A 171 -11.83 14.61 -21.42
C GLY A 171 -11.49 13.62 -22.55
N PRO A 172 -10.70 12.56 -22.29
CA PRO A 172 -10.41 11.56 -23.30
C PRO A 172 -11.70 10.93 -23.82
N ALA A 173 -11.87 10.90 -25.14
CA ALA A 173 -13.00 10.25 -25.79
C ALA A 173 -13.13 8.81 -25.30
N PRO A 174 -14.36 8.28 -25.10
CA PRO A 174 -14.53 6.88 -24.73
C PRO A 174 -13.82 6.00 -25.77
N ALA A 175 -13.01 5.06 -25.30
CA ALA A 175 -12.36 4.08 -26.14
C ALA A 175 -13.43 3.42 -27.02
N LYS A 176 -13.25 3.51 -28.35
CA LYS A 176 -14.12 2.85 -29.32
C LYS A 176 -14.08 1.35 -29.03
N THR A 177 -15.14 0.82 -28.43
CA THR A 177 -15.37 -0.62 -28.33
C THR A 177 -15.42 -1.22 -29.73
N GLY A 178 -14.83 -2.40 -29.85
CA GLY A 178 -14.33 -2.99 -31.09
C GLY A 178 -15.35 -3.18 -32.20
N HIS A 179 -14.81 -3.17 -33.41
CA HIS A 179 -15.45 -3.57 -34.66
C HIS A 179 -16.14 -4.93 -34.54
N GLU A 180 -17.46 -4.95 -34.70
CA GLU A 180 -18.22 -6.16 -34.98
C GLU A 180 -18.06 -6.48 -36.48
N VAL A 181 -17.13 -7.39 -36.79
CA VAL A 181 -16.94 -7.92 -38.14
C VAL A 181 -18.07 -8.88 -38.44
N THR A 182 -19.08 -8.42 -39.18
CA THR A 182 -20.12 -9.28 -39.76
C THR A 182 -19.58 -9.90 -41.05
N LEU A 183 -19.12 -11.15 -40.96
CA LEU A 183 -18.90 -12.02 -42.12
C LEU A 183 -20.26 -12.50 -42.63
N LYS A 184 -20.60 -12.09 -43.87
CA LYS A 184 -21.71 -12.64 -44.65
C LYS A 184 -21.37 -14.08 -45.07
N LEU A 185 -22.35 -14.97 -44.93
CA LEU A 185 -22.52 -16.15 -45.80
C LEU A 185 -23.62 -15.82 -46.82
#